data_AF-A0A6G1G8C6-F1
#
_entry.id   AF-A0A6G1G8C6-F1
#
_cell.length_a   1.000
_cell.length_b   1.000
_cell.length_c   1.000
_cell.angle_alpha   90.00
_cell.angle_beta   90.00
_cell.angle_gamma   90.00
#
_symmetry.space_group_name_H-M   'P 1'
#
loop_
_entity.id
_entity.type
_entity.pdbx_description
1 polymer ?
#
loop_
_entity_poly.entity_id
_entity_poly.type
_entity_poly.pdbx_seq_one_letter_code
_entity_poly.pdbx_strand_id
1 'polypeptide(L)'
;MREFELTGARYQPCTVLRDHHIPYVIWFEDALLRYGIPTGIFHLYLLVNNLDEAAEVLIQRLGWTLSSAPARIGSATVDTPQRRLLPPTNDNEDPLYWLHITCHVEYLYRYNIDVKVKSFAQKLKRKHQQYHFDMLSGMDRGNLRWYRHERKIRDALRDGSWTLCDCSLDADADPTTQLEGA
;
A
#
# COMPACT_ATOMS: atom_id res chain seq x y z
N MET A 1 -23.66 16.63 -7.63
CA MET A 1 -22.85 15.61 -6.94
C MET A 1 -22.49 14.59 -8.00
N ARG A 2 -21.20 14.43 -8.37
CA ARG A 2 -20.81 13.50 -9.46
C ARG A 2 -20.90 12.07 -8.92
N GLU A 3 -21.77 11.25 -9.50
CA GLU A 3 -21.76 9.80 -9.30
C GLU A 3 -20.48 9.26 -9.94
N PHE A 4 -19.49 8.96 -9.11
CA PHE A 4 -18.33 8.20 -9.55
C PHE A 4 -18.67 6.71 -9.47
N GLU A 5 -18.55 6.00 -10.59
CA GLU A 5 -18.79 4.56 -10.64
C GLU A 5 -17.80 3.82 -9.72
N LEU A 6 -18.36 2.96 -8.88
CA LEU A 6 -17.62 2.08 -7.99
C LEU A 6 -17.07 0.88 -8.79
N THR A 7 -15.98 1.08 -9.53
CA THR A 7 -15.43 0.05 -10.41
C THR A 7 -14.28 -0.73 -9.78
N GLY A 8 -14.23 -2.05 -10.02
CA GLY A 8 -13.09 -2.92 -9.67
C GLY A 8 -13.30 -3.76 -8.40
N ALA A 9 -12.44 -4.77 -8.23
CA ALA A 9 -12.56 -5.78 -7.18
C ALA A 9 -12.58 -5.21 -5.75
N ARG A 10 -11.87 -4.09 -5.51
CA ARG A 10 -11.85 -3.42 -4.20
C ARG A 10 -13.24 -3.03 -3.69
N TYR A 11 -14.13 -2.59 -4.58
CA TYR A 11 -15.47 -2.11 -4.22
C TYR A 11 -16.55 -3.17 -4.34
N GLN A 12 -16.18 -4.44 -4.56
CA GLN A 12 -17.12 -5.56 -4.54
C GLN A 12 -17.98 -5.62 -3.24
N PRO A 13 -17.44 -5.35 -2.03
CA PRO A 13 -18.26 -5.25 -0.82
C PRO A 13 -19.35 -4.19 -0.93
N CYS A 14 -19.06 -3.07 -1.58
CA CYS A 14 -20.01 -1.97 -1.75
C CYS A 14 -21.16 -2.36 -2.68
N THR A 15 -20.89 -3.16 -3.71
CA THR A 15 -21.94 -3.72 -4.58
C THR A 15 -22.80 -4.70 -3.79
N VAL A 16 -22.20 -5.65 -3.07
CA VAL A 16 -22.94 -6.65 -2.29
C VAL A 16 -23.83 -5.99 -1.23
N LEU A 17 -23.31 -5.03 -0.45
CA LEU A 17 -24.12 -4.34 0.55
C LEU A 17 -25.30 -3.58 -0.09
N ARG A 18 -25.08 -2.98 -1.27
CA ARG A 18 -26.14 -2.28 -2.01
C ARG A 18 -27.23 -3.24 -2.48
N ASP A 19 -26.86 -4.37 -3.06
CA ASP A 19 -27.78 -5.40 -3.55
C ASP A 19 -28.62 -6.01 -2.40
N HIS A 20 -28.05 -6.00 -1.19
CA HIS A 20 -28.70 -6.41 0.05
C HIS A 20 -29.42 -5.28 0.80
N HIS A 21 -29.53 -4.08 0.21
CA HIS A 21 -30.18 -2.91 0.81
C HIS A 21 -29.60 -2.47 2.16
N ILE A 22 -28.32 -2.76 2.42
CA ILE A 22 -27.61 -2.33 3.62
C ILE A 22 -26.97 -0.96 3.32
N PRO A 23 -27.39 0.13 4.00
CA PRO A 23 -26.78 1.43 3.82
C PRO A 23 -25.32 1.45 4.26
N TYR A 24 -24.45 2.04 3.45
CA TYR A 24 -23.05 2.24 3.78
C TYR A 24 -22.51 3.58 3.28
N VAL A 25 -21.45 4.05 3.92
CA VAL A 25 -20.65 5.20 3.48
C VAL A 25 -19.18 4.79 3.40
N ILE A 26 -18.52 5.09 2.28
CA ILE A 26 -17.08 4.90 2.14
C ILE A 26 -16.36 6.02 2.88
N TRP A 27 -15.35 5.66 3.67
CA TRP A 27 -14.66 6.58 4.58
C TRP A 27 -13.13 6.59 4.39
N PHE A 28 -12.45 7.44 5.17
CA PHE A 28 -10.99 7.63 5.18
C PHE A 28 -10.37 7.81 3.78
N GLU A 29 -9.43 6.94 3.41
CA GLU A 29 -8.54 7.11 2.26
C GLU A 29 -9.31 7.13 0.94
N ASP A 30 -10.25 6.21 0.77
CA ASP A 30 -11.12 6.16 -0.43
C ASP A 30 -12.04 7.40 -0.48
N ALA A 31 -12.45 7.96 0.66
CA ALA A 31 -13.23 9.20 0.68
C ALA A 31 -12.37 10.40 0.25
N LEU A 32 -11.13 10.52 0.75
CA LEU A 32 -10.19 11.57 0.34
C LEU A 32 -9.86 11.48 -1.15
N LEU A 33 -9.62 10.27 -1.65
CA LEU A 33 -9.35 10.02 -3.06
C LEU A 33 -10.52 10.49 -3.95
N ARG A 34 -11.77 10.28 -3.51
CA ARG A 34 -12.96 10.78 -4.22
C ARG A 34 -13.06 12.29 -4.27
N TYR A 35 -12.48 13.01 -3.30
CA TYR A 35 -12.36 14.47 -3.34
C TYR A 35 -11.15 14.95 -4.15
N GLY A 36 -10.45 14.06 -4.86
CA GLY A 36 -9.29 14.38 -5.69
C GLY A 36 -8.00 14.61 -4.90
N ILE A 37 -7.98 14.23 -3.62
CA ILE A 37 -6.78 14.31 -2.79
C ILE A 37 -5.89 13.10 -3.13
N PRO A 38 -4.62 13.31 -3.52
CA PRO A 38 -3.71 12.22 -3.83
C PRO A 38 -3.32 11.49 -2.54
N THR A 39 -4.13 10.49 -2.19
CA THR A 39 -4.04 9.69 -0.97
C THR A 39 -3.75 8.23 -1.32
N GLY A 40 -2.70 7.67 -0.71
CA GLY A 40 -2.46 6.23 -0.75
C GLY A 40 -3.60 5.46 -0.07
N ILE A 41 -4.10 4.42 -0.73
CA ILE A 41 -5.21 3.57 -0.27
C ILE A 41 -4.68 2.21 0.19
N PHE A 42 -5.08 1.77 1.38
CA PHE A 42 -4.68 0.49 1.95
C PHE A 42 -5.91 -0.35 2.26
N HIS A 43 -6.73 0.10 3.21
CA HIS A 43 -7.92 -0.62 3.67
C HIS A 43 -9.17 0.07 3.16
N LEU A 44 -10.18 -0.72 2.78
CA LEU A 44 -11.50 -0.17 2.50
C LEU A 44 -12.24 -0.02 3.83
N TYR A 45 -12.56 1.23 4.19
CA TYR A 45 -13.33 1.53 5.38
C TYR A 45 -14.78 1.86 5.00
N LEU A 46 -15.72 1.13 5.59
CA LEU A 46 -17.15 1.31 5.40
C LEU A 46 -17.79 1.65 6.74
N LEU A 47 -18.51 2.76 6.79
CA LEU A 47 -19.45 3.06 7.87
C LEU A 47 -20.79 2.42 7.51
N VAL A 48 -21.34 1.65 8.44
CA VAL A 48 -22.64 0.98 8.31
C VAL A 48 -23.43 1.15 9.60
N ASN A 49 -24.75 1.06 9.51
CA ASN A 49 -25.61 1.19 10.69
C ASN A 49 -25.53 -0.04 11.60
N ASN A 50 -25.35 -1.22 11.02
CA ASN A 50 -25.24 -2.49 11.74
C ASN A 50 -24.00 -3.24 11.26
N LEU A 51 -23.00 -3.35 12.15
CA LEU A 51 -21.72 -3.99 11.84
C LEU A 51 -21.86 -5.50 11.62
N ASP A 52 -22.71 -6.16 12.41
CA ASP A 52 -22.85 -7.61 12.38
C ASP A 52 -23.58 -8.06 11.13
N GLU A 53 -24.68 -7.38 10.78
CA GLU A 53 -25.45 -7.65 9.56
C GLU A 53 -24.59 -7.44 8.30
N ALA A 54 -23.88 -6.31 8.22
CA ALA A 54 -23.00 -6.04 7.08
C ALA A 54 -21.87 -7.08 7.00
N ALA A 55 -21.27 -7.46 8.13
CA ALA A 55 -20.20 -8.43 8.16
C ALA A 55 -20.68 -9.82 7.73
N GLU A 56 -21.83 -10.26 8.23
CA GLU A 56 -22.42 -11.56 7.90
C GLU A 56 -22.70 -11.67 6.40
N VAL A 57 -23.31 -10.64 5.80
CA VAL A 57 -23.57 -10.64 4.35
C VAL A 57 -22.28 -10.73 3.54
N LEU A 58 -21.24 -9.99 3.92
CA LEU A 58 -19.95 -10.04 3.22
C LEU A 58 -19.26 -11.40 3.37
N ILE A 59 -19.31 -12.01 4.56
CA ILE A 59 -18.79 -13.37 4.80
C ILE A 59 -19.53 -14.38 3.90
N GLN A 60 -20.86 -14.36 3.91
CA GLN A 60 -21.68 -15.32 3.17
C GLN A 60 -21.57 -15.18 1.65
N ARG A 61 -21.50 -13.94 1.14
CA ARG A 61 -21.53 -13.67 -0.30
C ARG A 61 -20.16 -13.65 -0.95
N LEU A 62 -19.13 -13.25 -0.21
CA LEU A 62 -17.77 -13.07 -0.76
C LEU A 62 -16.77 -14.09 -0.21
N GLY A 63 -17.15 -14.94 0.74
CA GLY A 63 -16.23 -15.88 1.39
C GLY A 63 -15.18 -15.17 2.26
N TRP A 64 -15.49 -13.96 2.72
CA TRP A 64 -14.60 -13.21 3.62
C TRP A 64 -14.58 -13.88 5.00
N THR A 65 -13.50 -13.68 5.76
CA THR A 65 -13.37 -14.22 7.12
C THR A 65 -13.23 -13.12 8.15
N LEU A 66 -13.74 -13.36 9.37
CA LEU A 66 -13.59 -12.43 10.48
C LEU A 66 -12.18 -12.53 11.05
N SER A 67 -11.51 -11.39 11.18
CA SER A 67 -10.20 -11.31 11.82
C SER A 67 -10.34 -11.25 13.34
N SER A 68 -9.51 -12.02 14.07
CA SER A 68 -9.34 -11.92 15.52
C SER A 68 -8.39 -10.79 15.96
N ALA A 69 -7.82 -10.05 15.01
CA ALA A 69 -6.88 -8.98 15.30
C ALA A 69 -7.55 -7.81 16.03
N PRO A 70 -6.79 -7.03 16.84
CA PRO A 70 -7.30 -5.85 17.51
C PRO A 70 -7.91 -4.84 16.53
N ALA A 71 -8.83 -4.02 17.06
CA ALA A 71 -9.41 -2.93 16.31
C ALA A 71 -8.34 -1.89 15.94
N ARG A 72 -8.22 -1.56 14.64
CA ARG A 72 -7.21 -0.66 14.11
C ARG A 72 -7.72 0.21 12.97
N ILE A 73 -7.26 1.46 12.96
CA ILE A 73 -7.34 2.37 11.80
C ILE A 73 -5.90 2.72 11.43
N GLY A 74 -5.50 2.37 10.20
CA GLY A 74 -4.08 2.36 9.81
C GLY A 74 -3.24 1.56 10.80
N SER A 75 -2.23 2.19 11.39
CA SER A 75 -1.35 1.55 12.38
C SER A 75 -1.83 1.69 13.83
N ALA A 76 -2.80 2.56 14.11
CA ALA A 76 -3.24 2.86 15.47
C ALA A 76 -4.28 1.85 15.97
N THR A 77 -4.13 1.37 17.20
CA THR A 77 -5.18 0.63 17.91
C THR A 77 -6.24 1.61 18.39
N VAL A 78 -7.51 1.28 18.18
CA VAL A 78 -8.64 2.16 18.52
C VAL A 78 -9.68 1.42 19.33
N ASP A 79 -10.33 2.12 20.25
CA ASP A 79 -11.50 1.62 20.98
C ASP A 79 -12.77 2.09 20.28
N THR A 80 -12.96 1.62 19.05
CA THR A 80 -14.14 1.95 18.24
C THR A 80 -14.73 0.65 17.71
N PRO A 81 -16.06 0.45 17.79
CA PRO A 81 -16.69 -0.76 17.27
C PRO A 81 -16.35 -0.98 15.79
N GLN A 82 -15.82 -2.15 15.48
CA GLN A 82 -15.50 -2.55 14.11
C GLN A 82 -15.62 -4.05 13.90
N ARG A 83 -15.86 -4.46 12.65
CA ARG A 83 -15.71 -5.84 12.17
C ARG A 83 -14.65 -5.85 11.09
N ARG A 84 -13.47 -6.37 11.43
CA ARG A 84 -12.37 -6.49 10.49
C ARG A 84 -12.54 -7.78 9.71
N LEU A 85 -12.74 -7.66 8.40
CA LEU A 85 -12.86 -8.80 7.51
C LEU A 85 -11.62 -8.91 6.62
N LEU A 86 -11.26 -10.16 6.31
CA LEU A 86 -10.19 -10.51 5.39
C LEU A 86 -10.81 -11.09 4.13
N PRO A 87 -10.46 -10.60 2.93
CA PRO A 87 -10.89 -11.24 1.70
C PRO A 87 -10.28 -12.65 1.63
N PRO A 88 -10.92 -13.60 0.90
CA PRO A 88 -10.33 -14.91 0.67
C PRO A 88 -9.01 -14.74 -0.10
N THR A 89 -7.88 -14.93 0.58
CA THR A 89 -6.54 -14.97 0.00
C THR A 89 -6.00 -16.40 0.01
N ASN A 90 -5.19 -16.74 -0.99
CA ASN A 90 -4.46 -18.02 -1.01
C ASN A 90 -3.22 -18.01 -0.10
N ASP A 91 -2.81 -16.86 0.43
CA ASP A 91 -1.63 -16.72 1.29
C ASP A 91 -1.94 -15.97 2.59
N ASN A 92 -1.36 -16.49 3.68
CA ASN A 92 -1.45 -16.01 5.07
C ASN A 92 -0.50 -14.82 5.38
N GLU A 93 0.19 -14.27 4.39
CA GLU A 93 1.00 -13.06 4.59
C GLU A 93 0.11 -11.83 4.43
N ASP A 94 0.11 -10.93 5.41
CA ASP A 94 -0.53 -9.60 5.29
C ASP A 94 0.26 -8.78 4.23
N PRO A 95 -0.18 -8.74 2.96
CA PRO A 95 0.58 -8.11 1.88
C PRO A 95 0.61 -6.58 2.08
N LEU A 96 -0.29 -6.07 2.92
CA LEU A 96 -0.46 -4.65 3.18
C LEU A 96 0.58 -4.13 4.17
N TYR A 97 1.22 -4.96 4.99
CA TYR A 97 2.28 -4.48 5.89
C TYR A 97 3.46 -3.86 5.11
N TRP A 98 3.90 -4.54 4.05
CA TRP A 98 4.96 -4.05 3.19
C TRP A 98 4.53 -2.84 2.36
N LEU A 99 3.30 -2.84 1.85
CA LEU A 99 2.74 -1.68 1.14
C LEU A 99 2.62 -0.44 2.04
N HIS A 100 2.22 -0.64 3.29
CA HIS A 100 2.07 0.40 4.30
C HIS A 100 3.41 1.06 4.63
N ILE A 101 4.46 0.26 4.88
CA ILE A 101 5.83 0.76 5.10
C ILE A 101 6.30 1.54 3.87
N THR A 102 6.15 0.96 2.69
CA THR A 102 6.57 1.58 1.43
C THR A 102 5.92 2.93 1.21
N CYS A 103 4.60 3.04 1.42
CA CYS A 103 3.92 4.31 1.29
C CYS A 103 4.37 5.31 2.36
N HIS A 104 4.60 4.89 3.61
CA HIS A 104 5.14 5.80 4.64
C HIS A 104 6.50 6.35 4.25
N VAL A 105 7.37 5.50 3.70
CA VAL A 105 8.66 5.92 3.16
C VAL A 105 8.45 6.89 1.99
N GLU A 106 7.55 6.60 1.06
CA GLU A 106 7.21 7.50 -0.04
C GLU A 106 6.70 8.86 0.44
N TYR A 107 5.81 8.88 1.43
CA TYR A 107 5.30 10.10 2.06
C TYR A 107 6.43 10.92 2.67
N LEU A 108 7.36 10.29 3.41
CA LEU A 108 8.55 10.96 3.94
C LEU A 108 9.35 11.61 2.80
N TYR A 109 9.67 10.84 1.75
CA TYR A 109 10.40 11.37 0.59
C TYR A 109 9.59 12.31 -0.31
N ARG A 110 8.26 12.42 -0.13
CA ARG A 110 7.44 13.39 -0.88
C ARG A 110 7.37 14.71 -0.13
N TYR A 111 7.10 14.68 1.17
CA TYR A 111 6.72 15.87 1.95
C TYR A 111 7.77 16.36 2.95
N ASN A 112 8.73 15.52 3.36
CA ASN A 112 9.80 15.95 4.25
C ASN A 112 11.04 16.33 3.43
N ILE A 113 11.48 17.59 3.50
CA ILE A 113 12.65 18.07 2.76
C ILE A 113 13.98 17.66 3.42
N ASP A 114 13.99 17.43 4.72
CA ASP A 114 15.19 17.05 5.48
C ASP A 114 15.70 15.66 5.12
N VAL A 115 14.83 14.79 4.60
CA VAL A 115 15.21 13.46 4.09
C VAL A 115 15.64 13.51 2.61
N LYS A 116 15.55 14.66 1.94
CA LYS A 116 15.92 14.83 0.52
C LYS A 116 17.35 15.33 0.30
N VAL A 117 18.21 15.20 1.31
CA VAL A 117 19.63 15.59 1.21
C VAL A 117 20.51 14.36 1.27
N LYS A 118 21.54 14.30 0.42
CA LYS A 118 22.45 13.15 0.30
C LYS A 118 23.14 12.79 1.62
N SER A 119 23.40 13.78 2.47
CA SER A 119 24.01 13.58 3.81
C SER A 119 23.11 12.80 4.77
N PHE A 120 21.79 12.75 4.52
CA PHE A 120 20.85 11.98 5.33
C PHE A 120 21.18 10.48 5.32
N ALA A 121 21.79 9.97 4.24
CA ALA A 121 22.28 8.59 4.14
C ALA A 121 23.18 8.18 5.33
N GLN A 122 23.93 9.12 5.92
CA GLN A 122 24.82 8.85 7.06
C GLN A 122 24.05 8.43 8.32
N LYS A 123 22.77 8.81 8.42
CA LYS A 123 21.87 8.42 9.52
C LYS A 123 21.21 7.06 9.27
N LEU A 124 21.33 6.51 8.06
CA LEU A 124 20.77 5.22 7.67
C LEU A 124 21.79 4.10 7.82
N LYS A 125 21.31 2.88 8.11
CA LYS A 125 22.16 1.68 8.06
C LYS A 125 22.67 1.50 6.62
N ARG A 126 23.91 1.03 6.45
CA ARG A 126 24.57 0.82 5.14
C ARG A 126 23.67 0.15 4.10
N LYS A 127 22.97 -0.92 4.49
CA LYS A 127 22.03 -1.66 3.62
C LYS A 127 20.83 -0.85 3.08
N HIS A 128 20.57 0.34 3.61
CA HIS A 128 19.48 1.23 3.20
C HIS A 128 19.99 2.50 2.50
N GLN A 129 21.31 2.69 2.42
CA GLN A 129 21.89 3.91 1.84
C GLN A 129 21.70 3.96 0.32
N GLN A 130 21.80 2.83 -0.38
CA GLN A 130 21.56 2.80 -1.83
C GLN A 130 20.13 3.23 -2.17
N TYR A 131 19.13 2.64 -1.50
CA TYR A 131 17.73 3.05 -1.63
C TYR A 131 17.54 4.57 -1.46
N HIS A 132 18.27 5.20 -0.54
CA HIS A 132 18.19 6.65 -0.37
C HIS A 132 18.75 7.40 -1.58
N PHE A 133 19.93 7.04 -2.08
CA PHE A 133 20.52 7.68 -3.27
C PHE A 133 19.63 7.54 -4.49
N ASP A 134 19.08 6.35 -4.68
CA ASP A 134 18.15 6.00 -5.74
C ASP A 134 16.83 6.79 -5.66
N MET A 135 16.34 7.05 -4.45
CA MET A 135 15.17 7.91 -4.25
C MET A 135 15.46 9.39 -4.57
N LEU A 136 16.71 9.85 -4.42
CA LEU A 136 17.15 11.20 -4.77
C LEU A 136 17.40 11.37 -6.27
N SER A 137 17.80 10.32 -6.98
CA SER A 137 18.03 10.36 -8.43
C SER A 137 16.74 10.45 -9.25
N GLY A 138 15.57 10.42 -8.60
CA GLY A 138 14.27 10.64 -9.24
C GLY A 138 13.61 9.38 -9.76
N MET A 139 14.04 8.19 -9.30
CA MET A 139 13.48 6.93 -9.77
C MET A 139 12.01 6.74 -9.35
N ASP A 140 11.22 6.17 -10.26
CA ASP A 140 9.76 6.05 -10.15
C ASP A 140 9.33 5.10 -9.03
N ARG A 141 8.37 5.57 -8.24
CA ARG A 141 7.97 5.04 -6.94
C ARG A 141 6.66 4.30 -7.13
N GLY A 142 6.67 2.97 -7.10
CA GLY A 142 5.41 2.21 -7.03
C GLY A 142 5.35 0.88 -7.77
N ASN A 143 6.32 0.53 -8.61
CA ASN A 143 6.24 -0.71 -9.37
C ASN A 143 6.92 -1.90 -8.64
N LEU A 144 6.41 -3.12 -8.87
CA LEU A 144 6.92 -4.33 -8.21
C LEU A 144 8.37 -4.68 -8.64
N ARG A 145 8.76 -4.31 -9.86
CA ARG A 145 10.10 -4.52 -10.41
C ARG A 145 11.15 -3.76 -9.61
N TRP A 146 10.82 -2.53 -9.21
CA TRP A 146 11.62 -1.66 -8.37
C TRP A 146 11.87 -2.27 -6.99
N TYR A 147 10.83 -2.76 -6.32
CA TYR A 147 11.01 -3.39 -5.01
C TYR A 147 11.90 -4.64 -5.08
N ARG A 148 11.84 -5.40 -6.18
CA ARG A 148 12.70 -6.56 -6.40
C ARG A 148 14.15 -6.13 -6.64
N HIS A 149 14.36 -5.09 -7.44
CA HIS A 149 15.68 -4.48 -7.69
C HIS A 149 16.34 -3.99 -6.40
N GLU A 150 15.64 -3.16 -5.64
CA GLU A 150 16.13 -2.62 -4.36
C GLU A 150 16.39 -3.71 -3.33
N ARG A 151 15.57 -4.76 -3.32
CA ARG A 151 15.79 -5.92 -2.46
C ARG A 151 17.09 -6.63 -2.83
N LYS A 152 17.32 -6.86 -4.13
CA LYS A 152 18.56 -7.50 -4.62
C LYS A 152 19.80 -6.69 -4.22
N ILE A 153 19.77 -5.38 -4.39
CA ILE A 153 20.91 -4.53 -4.01
C ILE A 153 21.10 -4.49 -2.49
N ARG A 154 20.02 -4.35 -1.72
CA ARG A 154 20.08 -4.41 -0.26
C ARG A 154 20.73 -5.71 0.23
N ASP A 155 20.40 -6.83 -0.40
CA ASP A 155 20.92 -8.14 -0.02
C ASP A 155 22.40 -8.26 -0.47
N ALA A 156 22.76 -7.81 -1.67
CA ALA A 156 24.15 -7.70 -2.12
C ALA A 156 25.02 -6.77 -1.23
N LEU A 157 24.45 -5.68 -0.71
CA LEU A 157 25.09 -4.80 0.27
C LEU A 157 25.34 -5.49 1.62
N ARG A 158 24.50 -6.44 2.02
CA ARG A 158 24.72 -7.23 3.25
C ARG A 158 25.85 -8.22 3.05
N ASP A 159 25.93 -8.80 1.85
CA ASP A 159 26.93 -9.80 1.49
C ASP A 159 28.27 -9.15 1.08
N GLY A 160 28.32 -7.81 1.01
CA GLY A 160 29.52 -7.04 0.65
C GLY A 160 29.83 -7.04 -0.84
N SER A 161 28.96 -7.59 -1.68
CA SER A 161 29.12 -7.69 -3.13
C SER A 161 28.64 -6.47 -3.91
N TRP A 162 28.14 -5.44 -3.21
CA TRP A 162 27.71 -4.17 -3.80
C TRP A 162 28.43 -2.97 -3.19
N THR A 163 28.78 -2.00 -4.03
CA THR A 163 29.33 -0.71 -3.62
C THR A 163 28.32 0.38 -3.88
N LEU A 164 28.17 1.30 -2.92
CA LEU A 164 27.22 2.41 -3.03
C LEU A 164 27.54 3.28 -4.25
N CYS A 165 26.50 3.67 -4.98
CA CYS A 165 26.57 4.57 -6.12
C CYS A 165 25.45 5.62 -6.05
N ASP A 166 25.54 6.66 -6.88
CA ASP A 166 24.57 7.77 -6.88
C ASP A 166 23.22 7.37 -7.50
N CYS A 167 23.21 6.37 -8.39
CA CYS A 167 22.03 5.75 -8.95
C CYS A 167 22.34 4.29 -9.29
N SER A 168 21.47 3.37 -8.92
CA SER A 168 21.65 1.93 -9.13
C SER A 168 20.99 1.38 -10.41
N LEU A 169 20.26 2.23 -11.15
CA LEU A 169 19.83 1.92 -12.51
C LEU A 169 20.88 2.38 -13.51
N ASP A 170 21.17 1.51 -14.47
CA ASP A 170 21.95 1.88 -15.65
C ASP A 170 21.15 2.90 -16.48
N ALA A 171 21.80 3.98 -16.91
CA ALA A 171 21.15 5.08 -17.64
C ALA A 171 20.50 4.63 -18.97
N ASP A 172 20.88 3.47 -19.49
CA ASP A 172 20.39 2.87 -20.74
C ASP A 172 19.33 1.77 -20.54
N ALA A 173 19.01 1.42 -19.29
CA ALA A 173 17.95 0.47 -18.98
C ALA A 173 16.60 1.19 -18.94
N ASP A 174 16.03 1.48 -20.10
CA ASP A 174 14.67 1.98 -20.23
C ASP A 174 13.69 1.08 -19.42
N PRO A 175 12.97 1.63 -18.42
CA PRO A 175 12.04 0.86 -17.59
C PRO A 175 10.90 0.21 -18.38
N THR A 176 10.63 0.68 -19.60
CA THR A 176 9.54 0.21 -20.45
C THR A 176 9.92 -0.86 -21.47
N THR A 177 11.21 -1.10 -21.70
CA THR A 177 11.65 -2.02 -22.76
C THR A 177 12.20 -3.32 -22.17
N GLN A 178 11.27 -4.22 -21.79
CA GLN A 178 11.42 -5.68 -21.87
C GLN A 178 10.08 -6.34 -21.51
N LEU A 179 9.07 -6.08 -22.35
CA LEU A 179 8.06 -7.08 -22.65
C LEU A 179 8.49 -7.70 -23.97
N GLU A 180 9.07 -8.90 -23.91
CA GLU A 180 8.85 -10.03 -24.82
C GLU A 180 9.95 -11.07 -24.64
N GLY A 181 9.52 -12.33 -24.43
CA GLY A 181 10.33 -13.51 -24.72
C GLY A 181 10.82 -14.33 -23.52
N ALA A 182 9.96 -15.22 -23.01
CA ALA A 182 10.09 -16.69 -23.05
C ALA A 182 9.30 -17.34 -21.92
#